data_AF-A0A2A9EN27-F1
#
_entry.id   AF-A0A2A9EN27-F1
#
_cell.length_a   1.000
_cell.length_b   1.000
_cell.length_c   1.000
_cell.angle_alpha   90.00
_cell.angle_beta   90.00
_cell.angle_gamma   90.00
#
_symmetry.space_group_name_H-M   'P 1'
#
loop_
_entity.id
_entity.type
_entity.pdbx_description
1 polymer ?
#
loop_
_entity_poly.entity_id
_entity_poly.type
_entity_poly.pdbx_seq_one_letter_code
_entity_poly.pdbx_strand_id
1 'polypeptide(L)'
;MLRQIGSRVAAGALAAVVLGVLAGGVARVLMRLLVVLSGDAPRFSTTGTLGVLLIFAMVMLPGAIVTALGRRRAGTVLLVLGAALLVFQSVNIPLQEDRTGFMSAGPGALALTLVVLLAFPAVIVAQTVATSQLAVALTRRLAVVVPTAERAAV
;
A
#
# COMPACT_ATOMS: atom_id res chain seq x y z
N MET A 1 -19.82 17.21 16.19
CA MET A 1 -18.79 17.41 15.13
C MET A 1 -17.48 16.63 15.37
N LEU A 2 -16.81 16.77 16.52
CA LEU A 2 -15.54 16.08 16.82
C LEU A 2 -15.59 14.55 16.65
N ARG A 3 -16.64 13.88 17.15
CA ARG A 3 -16.84 12.43 16.99
C ARG A 3 -16.92 12.00 15.52
N GLN A 4 -17.54 12.81 14.67
CA GLN A 4 -17.68 12.52 13.25
C GLN A 4 -16.33 12.63 12.52
N ILE A 5 -15.53 13.65 12.82
CA ILE A 5 -14.17 13.80 12.27
C ILE A 5 -13.30 12.62 12.72
N GLY A 6 -13.30 12.29 14.01
CA GLY A 6 -12.55 11.16 14.55
C GLY A 6 -12.88 9.84 13.86
N SER A 7 -14.17 9.54 13.66
CA SER A 7 -14.61 8.32 12.95
C SER A 7 -14.13 8.25 11.50
N ARG A 8 -14.06 9.38 10.79
CA ARG A 8 -13.56 9.46 9.41
C ARG A 8 -12.05 9.26 9.34
N VAL A 9 -11.31 9.88 10.26
CA VAL A 9 -9.86 9.69 10.37
C VAL A 9 -9.55 8.23 10.68
N ALA A 10 -10.26 7.62 11.62
CA ALA A 10 -10.11 6.20 11.96
C ALA A 10 -10.43 5.29 10.76
N ALA A 11 -11.47 5.59 9.99
CA ALA A 11 -11.82 4.84 8.77
C ALA A 11 -10.71 4.91 7.70
N GLY A 12 -10.16 6.11 7.46
CA GLY A 12 -9.04 6.29 6.55
C GLY A 12 -7.78 5.56 7.01
N ALA A 13 -7.46 5.66 8.31
CA ALA A 13 -6.31 4.98 8.89
C ALA A 13 -6.44 3.46 8.81
N LEU A 14 -7.61 2.92 9.17
CA LEU A 14 -7.88 1.49 9.08
C LEU A 14 -7.73 0.99 7.62
N ALA A 15 -8.26 1.73 6.65
CA ALA A 15 -8.11 1.37 5.25
C ALA A 15 -6.64 1.32 4.82
N ALA A 16 -5.84 2.33 5.16
CA ALA A 16 -4.42 2.37 4.83
C ALA A 16 -3.63 1.22 5.49
N VAL A 17 -3.90 0.91 6.75
CA VAL A 17 -3.24 -0.19 7.47
C VAL A 17 -3.59 -1.53 6.84
N VAL A 18 -4.88 -1.83 6.64
CA VAL A 18 -5.32 -3.12 6.09
C VAL A 18 -4.76 -3.33 4.69
N LEU A 19 -4.93 -2.37 3.78
CA LEU A 19 -4.43 -2.51 2.41
C LEU A 19 -2.91 -2.43 2.34
N GLY A 20 -2.26 -1.64 3.20
CA GLY A 20 -0.81 -1.56 3.31
C GLY A 20 -0.19 -2.89 3.75
N VAL A 21 -0.74 -3.54 4.76
CA VAL A 21 -0.28 -4.86 5.22
C VAL A 21 -0.49 -5.92 4.14
N LEU A 22 -1.65 -5.93 3.48
CA LEU A 22 -1.92 -6.88 2.39
C LEU A 22 -0.94 -6.69 1.21
N ALA A 23 -0.79 -5.45 0.73
CA ALA A 23 0.10 -5.14 -0.39
C ALA A 23 1.57 -5.37 -0.04
N GLY A 24 2.01 -4.96 1.15
CA GLY A 24 3.37 -5.22 1.64
C GLY A 24 3.65 -6.72 1.81
N GLY A 25 2.64 -7.51 2.22
CA GLY A 25 2.73 -8.97 2.29
C GLY A 25 2.92 -9.59 0.91
N VAL A 26 2.12 -9.16 -0.08
CA VAL A 26 2.29 -9.60 -1.47
C VAL A 26 3.66 -9.20 -2.01
N ALA A 27 4.10 -7.97 -1.79
CA ALA A 27 5.44 -7.51 -2.16
C ALA A 27 6.53 -8.39 -1.54
N ARG A 28 6.38 -8.80 -0.27
CA ARG A 28 7.32 -9.70 0.41
C ARG A 28 7.36 -11.08 -0.23
N VAL A 29 6.21 -11.63 -0.61
CA VAL A 29 6.12 -12.91 -1.33
C VAL A 29 6.81 -12.79 -2.69
N LEU A 30 6.58 -11.72 -3.44
CA LEU A 30 7.23 -11.47 -4.73
C LEU A 30 8.76 -11.37 -4.59
N MET A 31 9.27 -10.64 -3.59
CA MET A 31 10.70 -10.58 -3.29
C MET A 31 11.27 -11.96 -2.94
N ARG A 32 10.52 -12.77 -2.17
CA ARG A 32 10.97 -14.13 -1.82
C ARG A 32 11.03 -15.05 -3.03
N LEU A 33 10.05 -14.95 -3.93
CA LEU A 33 10.06 -15.68 -5.19
C LEU A 33 11.29 -15.31 -6.03
N LEU A 34 11.61 -14.02 -6.15
CA LEU A 34 12.82 -13.58 -6.86
C LEU A 34 14.08 -14.23 -6.30
N VAL A 35 14.30 -14.15 -4.98
CA VAL A 35 15.52 -14.70 -4.37
C VAL A 35 15.64 -16.22 -4.57
N VAL A 36 14.55 -16.95 -4.37
CA VAL A 36 14.52 -18.41 -4.59
C VAL A 36 14.86 -18.75 -6.04
N LEU A 37 14.40 -17.94 -6.99
CA LEU A 37 14.60 -18.19 -8.42
C LEU A 37 15.97 -17.76 -8.92
N SER A 38 16.62 -16.82 -8.23
CA SER A 38 18.04 -16.51 -8.43
C SER A 38 18.98 -17.59 -7.88
N GLY A 39 18.46 -18.62 -7.20
CA GLY A 39 19.26 -19.69 -6.59
C GLY A 39 19.89 -19.29 -5.24
N ASP A 40 19.55 -18.11 -4.73
CA ASP A 40 20.07 -17.60 -3.47
C ASP A 40 19.21 -18.02 -2.27
N ALA A 41 19.84 -18.10 -1.10
CA ALA A 41 19.14 -18.34 0.15
C ALA A 41 18.44 -17.05 0.62
N PRO A 42 17.11 -17.06 0.88
CA PRO A 42 16.38 -15.88 1.34
C PRO A 42 16.87 -15.38 2.70
N ARG A 43 17.59 -14.25 2.73
CA ARG A 43 18.06 -13.59 3.97
C ARG A 43 17.02 -12.61 4.55
N PHE A 44 15.75 -12.98 4.51
CA PHE A 44 14.67 -12.11 4.96
C PHE A 44 14.53 -12.13 6.48
N SER A 45 14.88 -11.02 7.13
CA SER A 45 14.61 -10.85 8.58
C SER A 45 13.15 -10.48 8.84
N THR A 46 12.63 -10.88 10.00
CA THR A 46 11.29 -10.48 10.48
C THR A 46 11.17 -8.96 10.59
N THR A 47 12.23 -8.31 11.08
CA THR A 47 12.32 -6.85 11.18
C THR A 47 12.20 -6.17 9.80
N GLY A 48 12.89 -6.69 8.78
CA GLY A 48 12.77 -6.18 7.42
C GLY A 48 11.37 -6.36 6.85
N THR A 49 10.71 -7.49 7.15
CA THR A 49 9.32 -7.71 6.76
C THR A 49 8.40 -6.67 7.38
N LEU A 50 8.48 -6.47 8.70
CA LEU A 50 7.67 -5.46 9.39
C LEU A 50 7.92 -4.05 8.86
N GLY A 51 9.17 -3.71 8.55
CA GLY A 51 9.53 -2.44 7.92
C GLY A 51 8.81 -2.22 6.59
N VAL A 52 8.79 -3.23 5.71
CA VAL A 52 8.07 -3.15 4.43
C VAL A 52 6.57 -2.96 4.64
N LEU A 53 5.94 -3.74 5.51
CA LEU A 53 4.51 -3.61 5.80
C LEU A 53 4.17 -2.20 6.32
N LEU A 54 5.00 -1.67 7.22
CA LEU A 54 4.81 -0.34 7.80
C LEU A 54 4.97 0.75 6.75
N ILE A 55 5.97 0.67 5.88
CA ILE A 55 6.18 1.64 4.79
C ILE A 55 4.95 1.68 3.87
N PHE A 56 4.46 0.51 3.44
CA PHE A 56 3.28 0.43 2.58
C PHE A 56 2.03 1.06 3.21
N ALA A 57 1.82 0.87 4.52
CA ALA A 57 0.72 1.49 5.24
C ALA A 57 0.91 3.01 5.43
N MET A 58 2.09 3.43 5.91
CA MET A 58 2.38 4.81 6.25
C MET A 58 2.37 5.73 5.04
N VAL A 59 2.84 5.26 3.89
CA VAL A 59 2.88 6.04 2.66
C VAL A 59 1.46 6.31 2.11
N MET A 60 0.52 5.39 2.31
CA MET A 60 -0.89 5.57 1.89
C MET A 60 -1.75 6.31 2.92
N LEU A 61 -1.30 6.38 4.17
CA LEU A 61 -2.06 6.91 5.31
C LEU A 61 -2.57 8.35 5.09
N PRO A 62 -1.76 9.33 4.65
CA PRO A 62 -2.24 10.71 4.46
C PRO A 62 -3.34 10.78 3.39
N GLY A 63 -3.16 10.09 2.27
CA GLY A 63 -4.12 10.07 1.18
C GLY A 63 -5.44 9.39 1.56
N ALA A 64 -5.39 8.31 2.32
CA ALA A 64 -6.57 7.61 2.82
C ALA A 64 -7.37 8.48 3.80
N ILE A 65 -6.71 9.17 4.73
CA ILE A 65 -7.35 10.09 5.70
C ILE A 65 -8.03 11.25 4.96
N VAL A 66 -7.31 11.91 4.04
CA VAL A 66 -7.87 13.06 3.28
C VAL A 66 -9.04 12.63 2.41
N THR A 67 -8.99 11.41 1.85
CA THR A 67 -10.11 10.80 1.11
C THR A 67 -11.32 10.56 2.01
N ALA A 68 -11.12 9.99 3.20
CA ALA A 68 -12.18 9.74 4.19
C ALA A 68 -12.81 11.03 4.72
N LEU A 69 -12.05 12.12 4.80
CA LEU A 69 -12.57 13.45 5.16
C LEU A 69 -13.43 14.10 4.05
N GLY A 70 -13.48 13.49 2.85
CA GLY A 70 -14.31 13.94 1.73
C GLY A 70 -13.56 14.77 0.68
N ARG A 71 -12.27 15.05 0.88
CA ARG A 71 -11.45 15.83 -0.07
C ARG A 71 -10.85 14.92 -1.15
N ARG A 72 -11.70 14.33 -2.00
CA ARG A 72 -11.32 13.26 -2.94
C ARG A 72 -10.16 13.62 -3.88
N ARG A 73 -10.13 14.84 -4.43
CA ARG A 73 -9.04 15.28 -5.34
C ARG A 73 -7.69 15.31 -4.62
N ALA A 74 -7.62 15.98 -3.47
CA ALA A 74 -6.40 16.04 -2.66
C ALA A 74 -5.97 14.66 -2.15
N GLY A 75 -6.94 13.83 -1.73
CA GLY A 75 -6.67 12.45 -1.30
C GLY A 75 -6.09 11.59 -2.44
N THR A 76 -6.62 11.74 -3.66
CA THR A 76 -6.09 11.04 -4.85
C THR A 76 -4.67 11.47 -5.15
N VAL A 77 -4.36 12.77 -5.11
CA VAL A 77 -3.00 13.28 -5.32
C VAL A 77 -2.03 12.68 -4.31
N LEU A 78 -2.38 12.68 -3.02
CA LEU A 78 -1.54 12.10 -1.97
C LEU A 78 -1.34 10.60 -2.13
N LEU A 79 -2.37 9.85 -2.50
CA LEU A 79 -2.26 8.41 -2.77
C LEU A 79 -1.35 8.14 -3.99
N VAL A 80 -1.46 8.95 -5.04
CA VAL A 80 -0.60 8.83 -6.24
C VAL A 80 0.85 9.17 -5.90
N LEU A 81 1.10 10.21 -5.09
CA LEU A 81 2.44 10.53 -4.60
C LEU A 81 3.01 9.38 -3.77
N GLY A 82 2.20 8.77 -2.92
CA GLY A 82 2.60 7.59 -2.16
C GLY A 82 2.91 6.39 -3.06
N ALA A 83 2.09 6.15 -4.09
CA ALA A 83 2.33 5.12 -5.09
C ALA A 83 3.64 5.36 -5.85
N ALA A 84 3.88 6.60 -6.28
CA ALA A 84 5.12 6.97 -6.97
C ALA A 84 6.35 6.72 -6.10
N LEU A 85 6.27 7.04 -4.81
CA LEU A 85 7.33 6.73 -3.85
C LEU A 85 7.57 5.22 -3.72
N LEU A 86 6.52 4.41 -3.61
CA LEU A 86 6.65 2.95 -3.54
C LEU A 86 7.24 2.36 -4.83
N VAL A 87 6.83 2.85 -6.00
CA VAL A 87 7.40 2.44 -7.29
C VAL A 87 8.88 2.82 -7.34
N PHE A 88 9.23 4.06 -6.98
CA PHE A 88 10.62 4.50 -6.92
C PHE A 88 11.47 3.60 -6.01
N GLN A 89 10.96 3.23 -4.83
CA GLN A 89 11.69 2.36 -3.90
C GLN A 89 11.78 0.92 -4.41
N SER A 90 10.77 0.40 -5.12
CA SER A 90 10.81 -0.94 -5.72
C SER A 90 11.92 -1.09 -6.77
N VAL A 91 12.34 0.00 -7.40
CA VAL A 91 13.47 0.02 -8.34
C VAL A 91 14.79 0.29 -7.61
N ASN A 92 14.82 1.20 -6.64
CA ASN A 92 16.05 1.57 -5.95
C ASN A 92 16.62 0.45 -5.06
N ILE A 93 15.76 -0.29 -4.34
CA ILE A 93 16.23 -1.31 -3.40
C ILE A 93 17.02 -2.41 -4.13
N PRO A 94 16.51 -3.04 -5.21
CA PRO A 94 17.28 -4.03 -5.97
C PRO A 94 18.59 -3.47 -6.55
N LEU A 95 18.59 -2.22 -7.01
CA LEU A 95 19.78 -1.55 -7.56
C LEU A 95 20.86 -1.26 -6.52
N GLN A 96 20.54 -1.26 -5.23
CA GLN A 96 21.51 -1.10 -4.15
C GLN A 96 22.04 -2.45 -3.66
N GLU A 97 21.18 -3.47 -3.69
CA GLU A 97 21.49 -4.78 -3.11
C GLU A 97 22.25 -5.70 -4.08
N ASP A 98 21.95 -5.69 -5.38
CA ASP A 98 22.54 -6.70 -6.28
C ASP A 98 22.59 -6.31 -7.77
N ARG A 99 23.33 -5.25 -8.11
CA ARG A 99 23.53 -4.83 -9.53
C ARG A 99 24.18 -5.90 -10.41
N THR A 100 25.05 -6.72 -9.84
CA THR A 100 25.87 -7.68 -10.58
C THR A 100 25.15 -9.00 -10.83
N GLY A 101 24.31 -9.47 -9.90
CA GLY A 101 23.52 -10.69 -10.05
C GLY A 101 22.46 -10.59 -11.15
N PHE A 102 21.88 -9.41 -11.37
CA PHE A 102 20.90 -9.20 -12.45
C PHE A 102 21.50 -9.30 -13.86
N MET A 103 22.76 -8.91 -14.05
CA MET A 103 23.43 -8.89 -15.36
C MET A 103 23.94 -10.27 -15.78
N SER A 104 24.19 -11.17 -14.83
CA SER A 104 24.70 -12.53 -15.07
C SER A 104 23.59 -13.60 -15.09
N ALA A 105 22.33 -13.19 -14.88
CA ALA A 105 21.20 -14.10 -14.79
C ALA A 105 20.84 -14.72 -16.17
N GLY A 106 20.61 -16.03 -16.20
CA GLY A 106 20.17 -16.73 -17.42
C GLY A 106 18.80 -16.28 -17.93
N PRO A 107 18.41 -16.62 -19.18
CA PRO A 107 17.20 -16.09 -19.83
C PRO A 107 15.89 -16.37 -19.06
N GLY A 108 15.81 -17.50 -18.35
CA GLY A 108 14.66 -17.82 -17.49
C GLY A 108 14.52 -16.87 -16.29
N ALA A 109 15.63 -16.49 -15.66
CA ALA A 109 15.63 -15.53 -14.56
C ALA A 109 15.31 -14.10 -15.05
N LEU A 110 15.71 -13.77 -16.28
CA LEU A 110 15.40 -12.48 -16.91
C LEU A 110 13.89 -12.33 -17.19
N ALA A 111 13.25 -13.34 -17.79
CA ALA A 111 11.81 -13.34 -18.04
C ALA A 111 11.01 -13.18 -16.73
N LEU A 112 11.43 -13.87 -15.68
CA LEU A 112 10.74 -13.85 -14.40
C LEU A 112 10.98 -12.55 -13.61
N THR A 113 12.17 -11.97 -13.74
CA THR A 113 12.47 -10.61 -13.27
C THR A 113 11.51 -9.61 -13.91
N LEU A 114 11.28 -9.68 -15.22
CA LEU A 114 10.32 -8.81 -15.90
C LEU A 114 8.89 -9.00 -15.36
N VAL A 115 8.47 -10.24 -15.11
CA VAL A 115 7.16 -10.52 -14.50
C VAL A 115 7.03 -9.86 -13.13
N VAL A 116 8.03 -9.98 -12.25
CA VAL A 116 7.98 -9.36 -10.92
C VAL A 116 8.07 -7.84 -11.00
N LEU A 117 8.91 -7.31 -11.91
CA LEU A 117 9.03 -5.88 -12.17
C LEU A 117 7.71 -5.27 -12.64
N LEU A 118 6.90 -6.01 -13.40
CA LEU A 118 5.55 -5.59 -13.82
C LEU A 118 4.49 -5.83 -12.74
N ALA A 119 4.65 -6.88 -11.93
CA ALA A 119 3.72 -7.20 -10.85
C ALA A 119 3.74 -6.14 -9.73
N PHE A 120 4.91 -5.58 -9.41
CA PHE A 120 5.04 -4.57 -8.34
C PHE A 120 4.21 -3.30 -8.59
N PRO A 121 4.33 -2.61 -9.75
CA PRO A 121 3.47 -1.49 -10.10
C PRO A 121 1.98 -1.86 -10.10
N ALA A 122 1.62 -3.05 -10.58
CA ALA A 122 0.24 -3.51 -10.57
C ALA A 122 -0.31 -3.65 -9.13
N VAL A 123 0.47 -4.21 -8.21
CA VAL A 123 0.11 -4.29 -6.78
C VAL A 123 -0.04 -2.90 -6.17
N ILE A 124 0.88 -1.97 -6.47
CA ILE A 124 0.83 -0.60 -5.95
C ILE A 124 -0.41 0.13 -6.46
N VAL A 125 -0.71 0.04 -7.76
CA VAL A 125 -1.92 0.64 -8.35
C VAL A 125 -3.18 0.04 -7.74
N ALA A 126 -3.23 -1.29 -7.61
CA ALA A 126 -4.36 -1.99 -6.98
C ALA A 126 -4.54 -1.54 -5.53
N GLN A 127 -3.46 -1.43 -4.75
CA GLN A 127 -3.48 -0.92 -3.38
C GLN A 127 -4.00 0.51 -3.32
N THR A 128 -3.55 1.41 -4.19
CA THR A 128 -3.99 2.81 -4.24
C THR A 128 -5.49 2.90 -4.49
N VAL A 129 -5.99 2.17 -5.49
CA VAL A 129 -7.42 2.15 -5.84
C VAL A 129 -8.24 1.53 -4.70
N ALA A 130 -7.82 0.38 -4.18
CA ALA A 130 -8.51 -0.32 -3.10
C ALA A 130 -8.54 0.49 -1.79
N THR A 131 -7.46 1.20 -1.47
CA THR A 131 -7.38 2.06 -0.27
C THR A 131 -8.39 3.20 -0.36
N SER A 132 -8.46 3.86 -1.52
CA SER A 132 -9.45 4.92 -1.77
C SER A 132 -10.88 4.40 -1.66
N GLN A 133 -11.17 3.25 -2.30
CA GLN A 133 -12.49 2.63 -2.27
C GLN A 133 -12.89 2.21 -0.85
N LEU A 134 -11.99 1.56 -0.10
CA LEU A 134 -12.28 1.12 1.26
C LEU A 134 -12.46 2.29 2.23
N ALA A 135 -11.65 3.35 2.14
CA ALA A 135 -11.80 4.55 2.95
C ALA A 135 -13.19 5.21 2.75
N VAL A 136 -13.65 5.28 1.49
CA VAL A 136 -15.00 5.78 1.15
C VAL A 136 -16.08 4.82 1.67
N ALA A 137 -15.92 3.51 1.50
CA ALA A 137 -16.89 2.52 1.94
C ALA A 137 -17.08 2.52 3.47
N LEU A 138 -15.99 2.55 4.23
CA LEU A 138 -16.02 2.61 5.70
C LEU A 138 -16.67 3.90 6.19
N THR A 139 -16.35 5.04 5.56
CA THR A 139 -16.96 6.33 5.93
C THR A 139 -18.47 6.33 5.69
N ARG A 140 -18.94 5.74 4.58
CA ARG A 140 -20.38 5.62 4.29
C ARG A 140 -21.10 4.74 5.31
N ARG A 141 -20.49 3.60 5.70
CA ARG A 141 -21.07 2.70 6.71
C ARG A 141 -21.20 3.39 8.07
N LEU A 142 -20.19 4.14 8.49
CA LEU A 142 -20.21 4.88 9.76
C LEU A 142 -21.25 6.02 9.76
N ALA A 143 -21.51 6.64 8.60
CA ALA A 143 -22.52 7.69 8.48
C ALA A 143 -23.96 7.17 8.63
N VAL A 144 -24.23 5.90 8.28
CA VAL A 144 -25.56 5.27 8.41
C VAL A 144 -25.89 4.93 9.87
N VAL A 145 -24.86 4.66 10.69
CA VAL A 145 -25.05 4.19 12.08
C VAL A 145 -25.38 5.32 13.05
N VAL A 146 -25.12 6.59 12.72
CA VAL A 146 -25.49 7.74 13.57
C VAL A 146 -26.97 8.07 13.34
N PRO A 147 -27.90 7.69 14.26
CA PRO A 147 -29.32 7.84 14.03
C PRO A 147 -29.73 9.30 14.10
N THR A 148 -30.74 9.66 13.31
CA THR A 148 -31.40 10.97 13.17
C THR A 148 -31.95 11.58 14.46
N ALA A 149 -31.85 10.90 15.60
CA ALA A 149 -32.33 11.36 16.90
C ALA A 149 -31.71 12.69 17.35
N GLU A 150 -30.49 13.02 16.88
CA GLU A 150 -29.84 14.30 17.19
C GLU A 150 -30.34 15.47 16.31
N ARG A 151 -31.10 15.21 15.23
CA ARG A 151 -31.64 16.26 14.34
C ARG A 151 -33.03 16.78 14.73
N ALA A 152 -33.72 16.09 15.64
CA ALA A 152 -35.04 16.53 16.13
C ALA A 152 -34.96 17.40 17.40
N ALA A 153 -33.76 17.64 17.92
CA ALA A 153 -33.52 18.39 19.16
C ALA A 153 -32.92 19.79 18.93
N VAL A 154 -32.93 20.29 17.68
CA VAL A 154 -32.49 21.64 17.29
C VAL A 154 -33.60 22.34 16.55
#